data_AF-D2RM41-F1
#
_entry.id   AF-D2RM41-F1
#
_cell.length_a   1.000
_cell.length_b   1.000
_cell.length_c   1.000
_cell.angle_alpha   90.00
_cell.angle_beta   90.00
_cell.angle_gamma   90.00
#
_symmetry.space_group_name_H-M   'P 1'
#
loop_
_entity.id
_entity.type
_entity.pdbx_description
1 polymer ?
#
loop_
_entity_poly.entity_id
_entity_poly.type
_entity_poly.pdbx_seq_one_letter_code
_entity_poly.pdbx_strand_id
1 'polypeptide(L)' 'MIVTESLLRKIPEMRYLNADNADRYRCIMRAFYEQYEKLRYKLYEEDVFALLTEDPYFAGYQENIPAFWNRPEK' A
#
# COMPACT_ATOMS: atom_id res chain seq x y z
N MET A 1 -4.14 -11.69 -28.98
CA MET A 1 -3.52 -10.48 -28.43
C MET A 1 -2.05 -10.49 -28.84
N ILE A 2 -1.59 -9.50 -29.60
CA ILE A 2 -0.16 -9.39 -29.96
C ILE A 2 0.47 -8.48 -28.93
N VAL A 3 1.40 -9.02 -28.14
CA VAL A 3 2.13 -8.24 -27.13
C VAL A 3 3.17 -7.39 -27.83
N THR A 4 3.05 -6.07 -27.72
CA THR A 4 4.00 -5.08 -28.23
C THR A 4 4.90 -4.58 -27.10
N GLU A 5 6.11 -4.09 -27.39
CA GLU A 5 7.02 -3.52 -26.38
C GLU A 5 6.39 -2.35 -25.60
N SER A 6 5.48 -1.61 -26.23
CA SER A 6 4.71 -0.54 -25.58
C SER A 6 3.82 -1.04 -24.44
N LEU A 7 3.34 -2.28 -24.49
CA LEU A 7 2.55 -2.90 -23.42
C LEU A 7 3.41 -3.39 -22.26
N LEU A 8 4.72 -3.56 -22.48
CA LEU A 8 5.68 -3.95 -21.44
C LEU A 8 6.26 -2.74 -20.68
N ARG A 9 5.90 -1.51 -21.08
CA ARG A 9 6.31 -0.30 -20.34
C ARG A 9 5.70 -0.32 -18.94
N LYS A 10 6.52 0.00 -17.95
CA LYS A 10 6.09 0.15 -16.55
C LYS A 10 5.07 1.29 -16.47
N ILE A 11 3.92 0.99 -15.87
CA ILE A 11 2.88 1.96 -15.55
C ILE A 11 3.15 2.47 -14.12
N PRO A 12 3.57 3.74 -13.93
CA PRO A 12 3.92 4.28 -12.62
C PRO A 12 2.79 4.13 -11.58
N GLU A 13 1.55 4.33 -12.01
CA GLU A 13 0.36 4.25 -11.18
C GLU A 13 0.13 2.85 -10.64
N MET A 14 0.55 1.80 -11.37
CA MET A 14 0.41 0.40 -10.93
C MET A 14 1.61 -0.11 -10.14
N ARG A 15 2.58 0.76 -9.80
CA ARG A 15 3.77 0.34 -9.03
C ARG A 15 3.43 -0.29 -7.70
N TYR A 16 2.27 0.07 -7.13
CA TYR A 16 1.79 -0.51 -5.89
C TYR A 16 1.50 -2.02 -6.05
N LEU A 17 1.06 -2.50 -7.22
CA LEU A 17 0.73 -3.90 -7.48
C LEU A 17 1.94 -4.81 -7.73
N ASN A 18 3.18 -4.28 -7.66
CA ASN A 18 4.38 -5.07 -7.91
C ASN A 18 4.67 -6.09 -6.79
N ALA A 19 5.37 -7.17 -7.17
CA ALA A 19 5.78 -8.23 -6.24
C ALA A 19 6.60 -7.73 -5.05
N ASP A 20 7.38 -6.66 -5.24
CA ASP A 20 8.19 -6.03 -4.19
C ASP A 20 7.37 -5.43 -3.04
N ASN A 21 6.06 -5.19 -3.24
CA ASN A 21 5.16 -4.71 -2.18
C ASN A 21 4.27 -5.83 -1.61
N ALA A 22 4.40 -7.07 -2.09
CA ALA A 22 3.50 -8.15 -1.72
C ALA A 22 3.53 -8.47 -0.22
N ASP A 23 4.69 -8.31 0.41
CA ASP A 23 4.90 -8.35 1.86
C ASP A 23 4.07 -7.27 2.58
N ARG A 24 4.14 -6.01 2.16
CA ARG A 24 3.42 -4.88 2.77
C ARG A 24 1.92 -5.08 2.71
N TYR A 25 1.40 -5.49 1.54
CA TYR A 25 -0.03 -5.77 1.39
C TYR A 25 -0.49 -6.94 2.25
N ARG A 26 0.33 -7.98 2.40
CA ARG A 26 0.00 -9.08 3.32
C ARG A 26 -0.07 -8.59 4.77
N CYS A 27 0.86 -7.75 5.21
CA CYS A 27 0.85 -7.17 6.55
C CYS A 27 -0.38 -6.28 6.76
N ILE A 28 -0.73 -5.41 5.80
CA ILE A 28 -1.94 -4.58 5.85
C ILE A 28 -3.18 -5.46 5.99
N MET A 29 -3.34 -6.47 5.13
CA MET A 29 -4.48 -7.38 5.16
C MET A 29 -4.56 -8.16 6.48
N ARG A 30 -3.41 -8.57 7.01
CA ARG A 30 -3.31 -9.23 8.32
C ARG A 30 -3.77 -8.30 9.45
N ALA A 31 -3.35 -7.04 9.43
CA ALA A 31 -3.80 -6.05 10.41
C ALA A 31 -5.34 -5.87 10.36
N PHE A 32 -5.92 -5.74 9.16
CA PHE A 32 -7.38 -5.69 9.01
C PHE A 32 -8.07 -6.92 9.58
N TYR A 33 -7.54 -8.11 9.30
CA TYR A 33 -8.09 -9.36 9.81
C TYR A 33 -8.07 -9.43 11.35
N GLU A 34 -6.95 -9.06 11.98
CA GLU A 34 -6.83 -9.08 13.44
C GLU A 34 -7.74 -8.05 14.13
N GLN A 35 -7.95 -6.89 13.53
CA GLN A 35 -8.89 -5.90 14.06
C GLN A 35 -10.35 -6.32 13.83
N TYR A 36 -10.63 -7.00 12.72
CA TYR A 36 -11.93 -7.61 12.46
C TYR A 36 -12.29 -8.64 13.54
N GLU A 37 -11.36 -9.52 13.94
CA GLU A 37 -11.58 -10.48 15.05
C GLU A 37 -11.86 -9.78 16.39
N LYS A 38 -11.35 -8.55 16.58
CA LYS A 38 -11.61 -7.70 17.75
C LYS A 38 -12.90 -6.86 17.62
N LEU A 39 -13.75 -7.12 16.63
CA LEU A 39 -14.97 -6.36 16.32
C LEU A 39 -14.72 -4.88 15.93
N ARG A 40 -13.48 -4.52 15.58
CA ARG A 40 -13.10 -3.17 15.13
C ARG A 40 -13.12 -3.08 13.61
N TYR A 41 -14.31 -2.87 13.06
CA TYR A 41 -14.54 -2.90 11.61
C TYR A 41 -14.25 -1.58 10.87
N LYS A 42 -14.07 -0.49 11.61
CA LYS A 42 -13.76 0.83 11.05
C LYS A 42 -12.33 1.18 11.46
N LEU A 43 -11.45 1.18 10.47
CA LEU A 43 -10.07 1.63 10.58
C LEU A 43 -9.87 2.73 9.56
N TYR A 44 -9.31 3.84 10.02
CA TYR A 44 -8.83 4.90 9.15
C TYR A 44 -7.40 4.61 8.71
N GLU A 45 -6.89 5.37 7.75
CA GLU A 45 -5.54 5.18 7.21
C GLU A 45 -4.48 5.34 8.32
N GLU A 46 -4.69 6.31 9.21
CA GLU A 46 -3.81 6.59 10.35
C GLU A 46 -3.79 5.43 11.34
N ASP A 47 -4.93 4.75 11.55
CA ASP A 47 -5.01 3.57 12.42
C ASP A 47 -4.18 2.42 11.85
N VAL A 48 -4.29 2.18 10.54
CA VAL A 48 -3.52 1.13 9.86
C VAL A 48 -2.03 1.46 9.90
N PHE A 49 -1.66 2.71 9.66
CA PHE A 49 -0.27 3.16 9.74
C PHE A 49 0.33 2.96 11.13
N ALA A 50 -0.41 3.35 12.18
CA ALA A 50 0.01 3.16 13.57
C ALA A 50 0.20 1.67 13.90
N LEU A 51 -0.75 0.81 13.50
CA LEU A 51 -0.66 -0.64 13.73
C LEU A 51 0.54 -1.27 13.03
N LEU A 52 0.89 -0.81 11.83
CA LEU A 52 2.05 -1.33 11.11
C LEU A 52 3.35 -0.88 11.74
N THR A 53 3.45 0.39 12.15
CA THR A 53 4.68 0.97 12.73
C THR A 53 4.99 0.47 14.15
N GLU A 54 4.06 -0.23 14.81
CA GLU A 54 4.35 -1.01 16.02
C GLU A 54 5.37 -2.13 15.75
N ASP A 55 5.39 -2.71 14.55
CA ASP A 55 6.35 -3.75 14.17
C ASP A 55 7.68 -3.13 13.73
N PRO A 56 8.83 -3.59 14.28
CA PRO A 56 10.16 -3.12 13.86
C PRO A 56 10.43 -3.20 12.36
N TYR A 57 9.78 -4.13 11.64
CA TYR A 57 9.86 -4.26 10.19
C TYR A 57 9.45 -2.96 9.47
N PHE A 58 8.50 -2.23 10.02
CA PHE A 58 7.98 -0.98 9.46
C PHE A 58 8.58 0.28 10.12
N ALA A 59 9.66 0.17 10.89
CA ALA A 59 10.28 1.33 11.56
C ALA A 59 10.71 2.46 10.59
N GLY A 60 11.00 2.12 9.33
CA GLY A 60 11.31 3.09 8.26
C GLY A 60 10.13 3.39 7.31
N TYR A 61 8.93 2.88 7.59
CA TYR A 61 7.76 3.09 6.75
C TYR A 61 7.27 4.53 6.93
N GLN A 62 7.35 5.30 5.85
CA GLN A 62 6.86 6.67 5.82
C GLN A 62 5.63 6.75 4.93
N GLU A 63 4.68 7.59 5.33
CA GLU A 63 3.60 8.10 4.48
C GLU A 63 4.17 9.08 3.43
N ASN A 64 5.22 8.66 2.72
CA ASN A 64 5.76 9.48 1.64
C ASN A 64 4.85 9.27 0.44
N ILE A 65 3.77 10.05 0.37
CA ILE A 65 2.94 10.19 -0.82
C ILE A 65 3.87 10.74 -1.92
N PRO A 66 4.25 9.93 -2.93
CA PRO A 66 5.12 10.45 -3.97
C PRO A 66 4.49 11.68 -4.64
N ALA A 67 5.30 12.68 -4.96
CA ALA A 67 4.85 13.93 -5.59
C ALA A 67 4.02 13.72 -6.89
N PHE A 68 4.06 12.53 -7.50
CA PHE A 68 3.19 12.21 -8.64
C PHE A 68 1.70 12.16 -8.29
N TRP A 69 1.34 11.79 -7.05
CA TRP A 69 -0.06 11.80 -6.59
C TRP A 69 -0.54 13.21 -6.23
N ASN A 70 0.39 14.15 -5.99
CA ASN A 70 0.08 15.58 -5.88
C ASN A 70 -0.18 16.17 -7.27
N ARG A 71 -1.24 15.70 -7.93
CA ARG A 71 -1.73 16.35 -9.15
C ARG A 71 -2.38 17.67 -8.72
N PRO A 72 -1.91 18.84 -9.19
CA PRO A 72 -2.66 20.07 -8.97
C PRO A 72 -4.04 19.90 -9.60
N GLU A 73 -5.09 20.10 -8.79
CA GLU A 73 -6.45 20.20 -9.30
C GLU A 73 -6.45 21.26 -10.41
N LYS A 74 -7.00 20.89 -11.58
CA LYS A 74 -7.19 21.82 -12.70
C LYS A 74 -8.40 22.70 -12.46
#